data_AF-A0A2M9K443-F1
#
_entry.id   AF-A0A2M9K443-F1
#
_cell.length_a   1.000
_cell.length_b   1.000
_cell.length_c   1.000
_cell.angle_alpha   90.00
_cell.angle_beta   90.00
_cell.angle_gamma   90.00
#
_symmetry.space_group_name_H-M   'P 1'
#
loop_
_entity.id
_entity.type
_entity.pdbx_description
1 polymer ?
#
loop_
_entity_poly.entity_id
_entity_poly.type
_entity_poly.pdbx_seq_one_letter_code
_entity_poly.pdbx_strand_id
1 'polypeptide(L)' 'MNPGGAAASVPAWQDEALCAQTGADFFFPEPGSSVREAKSICGRCEMRSACLEYALANDERFGVWGGLSEKERHQLRRG' A
#
# COMPACT_ATOMS: atom_id res chain seq x y z
N MET A 1 3.90 17.00 32.40
CA MET A 1 3.42 15.69 31.90
C MET A 1 3.22 15.82 30.40
N ASN A 2 4.06 15.15 29.60
CA ASN A 2 3.86 14.99 28.17
C ASN A 2 3.63 13.49 27.94
N PRO A 3 2.40 13.02 27.69
CA PRO A 3 2.19 11.64 27.32
C PRO A 3 1.90 11.55 25.81
N GLY A 4 2.74 10.81 25.09
CA GLY A 4 2.27 9.96 24.00
C GLY A 4 2.35 10.51 22.59
N GLY A 5 3.36 10.03 21.87
CA GLY A 5 3.22 9.49 20.50
C GLY A 5 2.60 10.41 19.47
N ALA A 6 3.45 11.01 18.62
CA ALA A 6 3.01 11.43 17.30
C ALA A 6 2.39 10.21 16.60
N ALA A 7 1.06 10.17 16.52
CA ALA A 7 0.38 9.32 15.56
C ALA A 7 1.01 9.67 14.21
N ALA A 8 1.67 8.70 13.57
CA ALA A 8 2.21 8.90 12.24
C ALA A 8 1.07 9.45 11.38
N SER A 9 1.17 10.71 10.98
CA SER A 9 0.15 11.34 10.17
C SER A 9 0.04 10.55 8.89
N VAL A 10 -1.15 9.99 8.62
CA VAL A 10 -1.46 9.39 7.33
C VAL A 10 -1.02 10.38 6.25
N PRO A 11 -0.10 10.00 5.35
CA PRO A 11 0.33 10.89 4.29
C PRO A 11 -0.88 11.38 3.48
N ALA A 12 -0.95 12.68 3.18
CA ALA A 12 -2.10 13.28 2.49
C ALA A 12 -2.49 12.56 1.18
N TRP A 13 -1.52 11.95 0.49
CA TRP A 13 -1.76 11.19 -0.74
C TRP A 13 -2.59 9.92 -0.53
N GLN A 14 -2.65 9.35 0.69
CA GLN A 14 -3.42 8.13 0.97
C GLN A 14 -4.92 8.38 0.84
N ASP A 15 -5.40 9.56 1.26
CA ASP A 15 -6.81 9.94 1.13
C ASP A 15 -7.22 10.16 -0.34
N GLU A 16 -6.28 10.58 -1.19
CA GLU A 16 -6.49 10.78 -2.63
C GLU A 16 -6.33 9.49 -3.45
N ALA A 17 -5.79 8.42 -2.85
CA ALA A 17 -5.54 7.18 -3.56
C ALA A 17 -6.86 6.49 -3.97
N LEU A 18 -6.89 5.92 -5.18
CA LEU A 18 -8.06 5.21 -5.70
C LEU A 18 -8.53 4.08 -4.77
N CYS A 19 -7.61 3.42 -4.05
CA CYS A 19 -7.95 2.36 -3.10
C CYS A 19 -8.79 2.85 -1.91
N ALA A 20 -8.56 4.08 -1.44
CA ALA A 20 -9.38 4.68 -0.39
C ALA A 20 -10.84 4.87 -0.82
N GLN A 21 -11.06 5.10 -2.13
CA GLN A 21 -12.39 5.29 -2.71
C GLN A 21 -13.12 3.97 -2.99
N THR A 22 -12.39 2.89 -3.27
CA THR A 22 -12.98 1.57 -3.60
C THR A 22 -13.11 0.63 -2.38
N GLY A 23 -12.54 1.01 -1.23
CA GLY A 23 -12.47 0.20 -0.02
C GLY A 23 -11.09 -0.45 0.14
N ALA A 24 -10.43 -0.15 1.27
CA ALA A 24 -9.07 -0.59 1.54
C ALA A 24 -8.93 -2.11 1.69
N ASP A 25 -9.90 -2.78 2.32
CA ASP A 25 -9.87 -4.23 2.59
C ASP A 25 -9.63 -5.07 1.33
N PHE A 26 -10.11 -4.60 0.18
CA PHE A 26 -9.89 -5.26 -1.10
C PHE A 26 -8.41 -5.37 -1.51
N PHE A 27 -7.57 -4.45 -1.02
CA PHE A 27 -6.13 -4.42 -1.25
C PHE A 27 -5.35 -5.20 -0.20
N PHE A 28 -5.99 -5.66 0.87
CA PHE A 28 -5.41 -6.48 1.93
C PHE A 28 -6.14 -7.82 2.06
N PRO A 29 -6.12 -8.67 1.01
CA PRO A 29 -6.87 -9.91 1.02
C PRO A 29 -6.20 -10.97 1.93
N GLU A 30 -7.00 -11.95 2.35
CA GLU A 30 -6.52 -13.10 3.13
C GLU A 30 -5.39 -13.88 2.43
N PRO A 31 -4.45 -14.47 3.18
CA PRO A 31 -3.37 -15.28 2.62
C PRO A 31 -3.87 -16.36 1.65
N GLY A 32 -3.26 -16.44 0.47
CA GLY A 32 -3.65 -17.38 -0.59
C GLY A 32 -4.75 -16.88 -1.53
N SER A 33 -5.39 -15.75 -1.22
CA SER A 33 -6.35 -15.11 -2.13
C SER A 33 -5.66 -14.42 -3.31
N SER A 34 -6.41 -14.26 -4.41
CA SER A 34 -5.92 -13.57 -5.60
C SER A 34 -5.79 -12.05 -5.39
N VAL A 35 -4.65 -11.49 -5.79
CA VAL A 35 -4.39 -10.04 -5.79
C VAL A 35 -4.51 -9.39 -7.19
N ARG A 36 -4.92 -10.15 -8.21
CA ARG A 36 -4.88 -9.69 -9.62
C ARG A 36 -5.70 -8.42 -9.85
N GLU A 37 -6.94 -8.43 -9.39
CA GLU A 37 -7.88 -7.32 -9.56
C GLU A 37 -7.40 -6.09 -8.77
N ALA A 38 -7.00 -6.26 -7.50
CA ALA A 38 -6.44 -5.20 -6.68
C ALA A 38 -5.21 -4.55 -7.32
N LYS A 39 -4.32 -5.34 -7.93
CA LYS A 39 -3.18 -4.81 -8.70
C LYS A 39 -3.62 -4.02 -9.94
N SER A 40 -4.64 -4.49 -10.66
CA SER A 40 -5.20 -3.79 -11.83
C SER A 40 -5.73 -2.41 -11.44
N ILE A 41 -6.52 -2.34 -10.36
CA ILE A 41 -7.07 -1.08 -9.84
C ILE A 41 -5.95 -0.17 -9.35
N CYS A 42 -5.03 -0.68 -8.52
CA CYS A 42 -3.90 0.10 -8.01
C CYS A 42 -3.00 0.63 -9.14
N GLY A 43 -2.86 -0.13 -10.24
CA GLY A 43 -2.13 0.28 -11.44
C GLY A 43 -2.70 1.52 -12.15
N ARG A 44 -3.97 1.84 -11.91
CA ARG A 44 -4.67 3.02 -12.46
C ARG A 44 -4.67 4.21 -11.49
N CYS A 45 -4.09 4.08 -10.31
CA CYS A 45 -4.03 5.13 -9.29
C CYS A 45 -2.89 6.11 -9.61
N GLU A 46 -3.17 7.41 -9.59
CA GLU A 46 -2.16 8.46 -9.79
C GLU A 46 -1.15 8.50 -8.63
N MET A 47 -1.59 8.15 -7.42
CA MET A 47 -0.75 8.12 -6.20
C MET A 47 0.13 6.86 -6.09
N ARG A 48 0.18 6.03 -7.14
CA ARG A 48 0.89 4.73 -7.12
C ARG A 48 2.37 4.86 -6.77
N SER A 49 3.06 5.89 -7.26
CA SER A 49 4.49 6.09 -7.01
C SER A 49 4.77 6.37 -5.53
N ALA A 50 4.07 7.36 -4.95
CA ALA A 50 4.17 7.68 -3.53
C ALA A 50 3.78 6.47 -2.64
N CYS A 51 2.75 5.72 -3.06
CA CYS A 51 2.33 4.49 -2.40
C CYS A 51 3.42 3.42 -2.39
N LEU A 52 4.12 3.21 -3.51
CA LEU A 52 5.22 2.25 -3.57
C LEU A 52 6.39 2.67 -2.69
N GLU A 53 6.80 3.93 -2.79
CA GLU A 53 7.91 4.48 -1.99
C GLU A 53 7.63 4.33 -0.49
N TYR A 54 6.42 4.69 -0.05
CA TYR A 54 5.99 4.49 1.32
C TYR A 54 6.08 3.02 1.75
N ALA A 55 5.56 2.09 0.92
CA ALA A 55 5.55 0.67 1.25
C ALA A 55 6.96 0.07 1.36
N LEU A 56 7.90 0.55 0.52
CA LEU A 56 9.29 0.12 0.58
C LEU A 56 10.01 0.68 1.81
N ALA A 57 9.78 1.96 2.12
CA ALA A 57 10.41 2.66 3.24
C ALA A 57 9.94 2.16 4.62
N ASN A 58 8.66 1.75 4.73
CA ASN A 58 8.05 1.32 5.99
C ASN A 58 8.01 -0.20 6.16
N ASP A 59 8.63 -0.95 5.25
CA ASP A 59 8.54 -2.41 5.19
C ASP A 59 7.11 -2.93 5.28
N GLU A 60 6.20 -2.38 4.47
CA GLU A 60 4.82 -2.86 4.42
C GLU A 60 4.80 -4.30 3.89
N ARG A 61 4.41 -5.24 4.75
CA ARG A 61 4.55 -6.69 4.49
C ARG A 61 3.31 -7.31 3.88
N PHE A 62 2.15 -6.71 4.02
CA PHE A 62 0.89 -7.30 3.56
C PHE A 62 0.23 -6.45 2.49
N GLY A 63 -0.69 -7.06 1.74
CA GLY A 63 -1.51 -6.37 0.74
C GLY A 63 -0.77 -5.88 -0.51
N VAL A 64 -1.55 -5.19 -1.35
CA VAL A 64 -1.13 -4.58 -2.61
C VAL A 64 -0.78 -3.12 -2.38
N TRP A 65 0.47 -2.77 -2.67
CA TRP A 65 0.98 -1.42 -2.57
C TRP A 65 1.68 -1.04 -3.87
N GLY A 66 1.44 0.16 -4.39
CA GLY A 66 2.10 0.63 -5.59
C GLY A 66 1.89 -0.29 -6.81
N GLY A 67 0.77 -1.01 -6.87
CA GLY A 67 0.47 -1.99 -7.91
C GLY A 67 1.21 -3.32 -7.78
N LEU A 68 1.87 -3.57 -6.64
CA LEU A 68 2.71 -4.75 -6.41
C LEU A 68 2.23 -5.55 -5.19
N SER A 69 2.34 -6.87 -5.30
CA SER A 69 2.22 -7.79 -4.16
C SER A 69 3.45 -7.69 -3.24
N GLU A 70 3.32 -8.23 -2.02
CA GLU A 70 4.46 -8.41 -1.09
C GLU A 70 5.66 -9.06 -1.78
N LYS A 71 5.43 -10.18 -2.47
CA LYS A 71 6.49 -10.95 -3.14
C LYS A 71 7.24 -10.12 -4.17
N GLU A 72 6.52 -9.30 -4.94
CA GLU A 72 7.11 -8.42 -5.96
C GLU A 72 7.90 -7.28 -5.32
N ARG A 73 7.38 -6.64 -4.25
CA ARG A 73 8.14 -5.63 -3.49
C ARG A 73 9.41 -6.22 -2.86
N HIS A 74 9.32 -7.43 -2.34
CA HIS A 74 10.48 -8.15 -1.81
C HIS A 74 11.51 -8.49 -2.91
N GLN A 75 11.07 -8.79 -4.14
CA GLN A 75 11.99 -8.95 -5.27
C GLN A 75 12.69 -7.64 -5.63
N LEU A 76 11.98 -6.50 -5.63
CA LEU A 76 12.57 -5.19 -5.89
C LEU A 76 13.66 -4.79 -4.89
N ARG A 77 13.48 -5.10 -3.60
CA ARG A 77 14.50 -4.77 -2.56
C ARG A 77 15.77 -5.60 -2.64
N ARG A 78 15.78 -6.67 -3.43
CA ARG A 78 16.93 -7.57 -3.59
C ARG A 78 17.71 -7.33 -4.87
N GLY A 79 17.21 -6.49 -5.78
CA GLY A 79 17.88 -6.08 -7.01
C GLY A 79 18.45 -4.67 -6.85
#